data_AF-A0A2T4VPH4-F1
#
_entry.id   AF-A0A2T4VPH4-F1
#
_cell.length_a   1.000
_cell.length_b   1.000
_cell.length_c   1.000
_cell.angle_alpha   90.00
_cell.angle_beta   90.00
_cell.angle_gamma   90.00
#
_symmetry.space_group_name_H-M   'P 1'
#
loop_
_entity.id
_entity.type
_entity.pdbx_description
1 polymer ?
#
loop_
_entity_poly.entity_id
_entity_poly.type
_entity_poly.pdbx_seq_one_letter_code
_entity_poly.pdbx_strand_id
1 'polypeptide(L)'
;MSQKSKAEELEALAAARWRVAAVLTACTLVTYVGFILLVAFDKPLMGMQLVPGLSLGILLGALVIATAWGLTGIYVLWANGKYDKALHQYRR
;
A
#
# COMPACT_ATOMS: atom_id res chain seq x y z
N MET A 1 6.41 5.19 38.37
CA MET A 1 5.22 4.86 37.54
C MET A 1 5.33 5.35 36.07
N SER A 2 6.24 6.28 35.75
CA SER A 2 6.38 6.91 34.41
C SER A 2 6.96 6.01 33.28
N GLN A 3 7.74 4.96 33.60
CA GLN A 3 8.40 4.13 32.57
C GLN A 3 7.49 3.08 31.92
N LYS A 4 6.54 2.49 32.66
CA LYS A 4 5.61 1.45 32.14
C LYS A 4 4.65 2.01 31.08
N SER A 5 4.10 3.21 31.32
CA SER A 5 3.17 3.88 30.41
C SER A 5 3.81 4.22 29.05
N LYS A 6 5.09 4.60 29.01
CA LYS A 6 5.81 4.82 27.75
C LYS A 6 6.01 3.55 26.93
N ALA A 7 6.29 2.42 27.59
CA ALA A 7 6.47 1.15 26.91
C ALA A 7 5.15 0.66 26.27
N GLU A 8 4.03 0.81 26.98
CA GLU A 8 2.69 0.46 26.49
C GLU A 8 2.25 1.34 25.30
N GLU A 9 2.55 2.65 25.33
CA GLU A 9 2.30 3.54 24.18
C GLU A 9 3.14 3.17 22.95
N LEU A 10 4.42 2.82 23.15
CA LEU A 10 5.31 2.38 22.07
C LEU A 10 4.85 1.05 21.45
N GLU A 11 4.42 0.09 22.27
CA GLU A 11 3.83 -1.17 21.79
C GLU A 11 2.54 -0.94 21.00
N ALA A 12 1.65 -0.08 21.48
CA ALA A 12 0.42 0.27 20.77
C ALA A 12 0.70 0.94 19.40
N LEU A 13 1.73 1.79 19.34
CA LEU A 13 2.18 2.41 18.10
C LEU A 13 2.78 1.39 17.13
N ALA A 14 3.61 0.46 17.65
CA ALA A 14 4.21 -0.62 16.89
C ALA A 14 3.14 -1.57 16.31
N ALA A 15 2.15 -1.95 17.12
CA ALA A 15 1.03 -2.78 16.68
C ALA A 15 0.18 -2.10 15.59
N ALA A 16 -0.07 -0.79 15.71
CA ALA A 16 -0.77 -0.04 14.68
C ALA A 16 0.02 0.04 13.37
N ARG A 17 1.34 0.21 13.44
CA ARG A 17 2.23 0.19 12.27
C ARG A 17 2.27 -1.17 11.60
N TRP A 18 2.30 -2.24 12.38
CA TRP A 18 2.24 -3.60 11.84
C TRP A 18 0.94 -3.88 11.10
N ARG A 19 -0.21 -3.43 11.62
CA ARG A 19 -1.50 -3.58 10.93
C ARG A 19 -1.54 -2.84 9.60
N VAL A 20 -1.04 -1.60 9.55
CA VAL A 20 -1.00 -0.83 8.30
C VAL A 20 -0.01 -1.43 7.30
N ALA A 21 1.18 -1.81 7.76
CA ALA A 21 2.15 -2.50 6.91
C ALA A 21 1.55 -3.81 6.35
N ALA A 22 0.91 -4.64 7.17
CA ALA A 22 0.28 -5.88 6.73
C ALA A 22 -0.82 -5.66 5.68
N VAL A 23 -1.67 -4.64 5.85
CA VAL A 23 -2.71 -4.30 4.87
C VAL A 23 -2.08 -3.84 3.55
N LEU A 24 -1.08 -2.96 3.59
CA LEU A 24 -0.39 -2.49 2.39
C LEU A 24 0.34 -3.61 1.66
N THR A 25 1.02 -4.48 2.40
CA THR A 25 1.65 -5.69 1.86
C THR A 25 0.61 -6.57 1.19
N ALA A 26 -0.51 -6.87 1.87
CA ALA A 26 -1.59 -7.68 1.31
C ALA A 26 -2.18 -7.05 0.03
N CYS A 27 -2.45 -5.75 0.02
CA CYS A 27 -2.93 -5.03 -1.17
C CYS A 27 -1.94 -5.12 -2.33
N THR A 28 -0.64 -4.96 -2.05
CA THR A 28 0.42 -5.08 -3.05
C THR A 28 0.46 -6.50 -3.62
N LEU A 29 0.42 -7.51 -2.74
CA LEU A 29 0.44 -8.92 -3.10
C LEU A 29 -0.77 -9.30 -3.97
N VAL A 30 -1.98 -8.90 -3.57
CA VAL A 30 -3.21 -9.16 -4.33
C VAL A 30 -3.15 -8.51 -5.70
N THR A 31 -2.72 -7.25 -5.78
CA THR A 31 -2.63 -6.52 -7.05
C THR A 31 -1.59 -7.17 -7.98
N TYR A 32 -0.41 -7.49 -7.44
CA TYR A 32 0.69 -8.07 -8.21
C TYR A 32 0.40 -9.50 -8.68
N VAL A 33 -0.01 -10.37 -7.76
CA VAL A 33 -0.34 -11.76 -8.08
C VAL A 33 -1.58 -11.83 -8.96
N GLY A 34 -2.61 -11.03 -8.69
CA GLY A 34 -3.80 -10.95 -9.53
C GLY A 34 -3.48 -10.55 -10.97
N PHE A 35 -2.62 -9.56 -11.16
CA PHE A 35 -2.16 -9.16 -12.49
C PHE A 35 -1.36 -10.26 -13.18
N ILE A 36 -0.41 -10.89 -12.48
CA ILE A 36 0.39 -12.00 -13.04
C ILE A 36 -0.50 -13.18 -13.43
N LEU A 37 -1.48 -13.54 -12.61
CA LEU A 37 -2.42 -14.64 -12.92
C LEU A 37 -3.22 -14.33 -14.19
N LEU A 38 -3.75 -13.11 -14.32
CA LEU A 38 -4.46 -12.71 -15.54
C LEU A 38 -3.55 -12.77 -16.78
N VAL A 39 -2.31 -12.29 -16.68
CA VAL A 39 -1.33 -12.36 -17.77
C VAL A 39 -0.92 -13.79 -18.11
N ALA A 40 -0.80 -14.66 -17.10
CA ALA A 40 -0.36 -16.03 -17.27
C ALA A 40 -1.45 -16.90 -17.92
N PHE A 41 -2.66 -16.85 -17.38
CA PHE A 41 -3.77 -17.74 -17.73
C PHE A 41 -4.66 -17.21 -18.85
N ASP A 42 -4.77 -15.89 -19.03
CA ASP A 42 -5.74 -15.28 -19.96
C ASP A 42 -5.10 -14.29 -20.94
N LYS A 43 -4.09 -14.78 -21.68
CA LYS A 43 -3.41 -14.02 -22.74
C LYS A 43 -4.35 -13.43 -23.80
N PRO A 44 -5.41 -14.13 -24.26
CA PRO A 44 -6.34 -13.56 -25.23
C PRO A 44 -7.06 -12.32 -24.70
N LEU A 45 -7.52 -12.35 -23.44
CA LEU A 45 -8.13 -11.19 -22.79
C LEU A 45 -7.14 -10.03 -22.63
N MET A 46 -5.90 -10.31 -22.23
CA MET A 46 -4.85 -9.29 -22.11
C MET A 46 -4.46 -8.65 -23.45
N GLY A 47 -4.55 -9.42 -24.55
CA GLY A 47 -4.32 -8.95 -25.91
C GLY A 47 -5.53 -8.25 -26.54
N MET A 48 -6.70 -8.28 -25.90
CA MET A 48 -7.92 -7.66 -26.44
C MET A 48 -7.71 -6.16 -26.60
N GLN A 49 -7.81 -5.68 -27.84
CA GLN A 49 -7.72 -4.25 -28.15
C GLN A 49 -9.03 -3.57 -27.78
N LEU A 50 -8.96 -2.57 -26.90
CA LEU A 50 -10.07 -1.69 -26.56
C LEU A 50 -10.17 -0.53 -27.57
N VAL A 51 -9.01 -0.01 -27.96
CA VAL A 51 -8.83 1.08 -28.94
C VAL A 51 -7.57 0.73 -29.75
N PRO A 52 -7.42 1.18 -31.00
CA PRO A 52 -6.17 0.97 -31.76
C PRO A 52 -4.95 1.41 -30.93
N GLY A 53 -4.05 0.45 -30.63
CA GLY A 53 -2.86 0.68 -29.81
C GLY A 53 -3.04 0.56 -28.28
N LEU A 54 -4.27 0.41 -27.78
CA LEU A 54 -4.56 0.19 -26.36
C LEU A 54 -5.20 -1.19 -26.14
N SER A 55 -4.42 -2.12 -25.60
CA SER A 55 -4.96 -3.40 -25.13
C SER A 55 -5.46 -3.30 -23.69
N LEU A 56 -6.36 -4.21 -23.33
CA LEU A 56 -6.83 -4.37 -21.95
C LEU A 56 -5.66 -4.61 -20.98
N GLY A 57 -4.62 -5.33 -21.42
CA GLY A 57 -3.43 -5.55 -20.60
C GLY A 57 -2.60 -4.30 -20.35
N ILE A 58 -2.49 -3.40 -21.33
CA ILE A 58 -1.82 -2.10 -21.13
C ILE A 58 -2.62 -1.26 -20.11
N LEU A 59 -3.95 -1.22 -20.25
CA LEU A 59 -4.82 -0.50 -19.33
C LEU A 59 -4.72 -1.05 -17.90
N LEU A 60 -4.78 -2.37 -17.73
CA LEU A 60 -4.65 -3.04 -16.43
C LEU A 60 -3.26 -2.83 -15.84
N GLY A 61 -2.19 -2.92 -16.64
CA GLY A 61 -0.82 -2.64 -16.19
C GLY A 61 -0.66 -1.21 -15.67
N ALA A 62 -1.23 -0.23 -16.39
CA ALA A 62 -1.25 1.16 -15.93
C ALA A 62 -2.01 1.31 -14.60
N LEU A 63 -3.13 0.60 -14.44
CA LEU A 63 -3.93 0.62 -13.22
C LEU A 63 -3.19 0.00 -12.02
N VAL A 64 -2.39 -1.05 -12.24
CA VAL A 64 -1.50 -1.63 -11.22
C VAL A 64 -0.44 -0.61 -10.77
N ILE A 65 0.20 0.10 -11.71
CA ILE A 65 1.19 1.14 -11.39
C ILE A 65 0.56 2.28 -10.58
N ALA A 66 -0.60 2.77 -11.02
CA ALA A 66 -1.34 3.81 -10.32
C ALA A 66 -1.72 3.36 -8.89
N THR A 67 -2.13 2.11 -8.74
CA THR A 67 -2.44 1.52 -7.42
C THR A 67 -1.20 1.46 -6.53
N ALA A 68 -0.04 1.06 -7.07
CA ALA A 68 1.21 1.02 -6.30
C ALA A 68 1.63 2.41 -5.80
N TRP A 69 1.52 3.43 -6.65
CA TRP A 69 1.74 4.82 -6.25
C TRP A 69 0.72 5.28 -5.21
N GLY A 70 -0.56 4.97 -5.38
CA GLY A 70 -1.61 5.30 -4.43
C GLY A 70 -1.38 4.67 -3.06
N LEU A 71 -1.06 3.38 -3.00
CA LEU A 71 -0.74 2.67 -1.75
C LEU A 71 0.50 3.26 -1.06
N THR A 72 1.53 3.59 -1.84
CA THR A 72 2.73 4.26 -1.32
C THR A 72 2.39 5.63 -0.75
N GLY A 73 1.57 6.43 -1.44
CA GLY A 73 1.11 7.74 -0.97
C GLY A 73 0.28 7.63 0.31
N ILE A 74 -0.67 6.70 0.38
CA ILE A 74 -1.48 6.43 1.56
C ILE A 74 -0.58 6.06 2.75
N TYR A 75 0.41 5.18 2.53
CA TYR A 75 1.37 4.83 3.55
C TYR A 75 2.14 6.04 4.07
N VAL A 76 2.68 6.87 3.16
CA VAL A 76 3.45 8.07 3.52
C VAL A 76 2.58 9.07 4.29
N LEU A 77 1.35 9.33 3.84
CA LEU A 77 0.42 10.22 4.54
C LEU A 77 0.07 9.69 5.94
N TRP A 78 -0.16 8.39 6.08
CA TRP A 78 -0.44 7.76 7.36
C TRP A 78 0.78 7.78 8.29
N ALA A 79 1.96 7.45 7.76
CA ALA A 79 3.22 7.45 8.50
C ALA A 79 3.53 8.86 9.00
N ASN A 80 3.47 9.87 8.11
CA ASN A 80 3.71 11.26 8.45
C ASN A 80 2.69 11.77 9.49
N GLY A 81 1.40 11.46 9.32
CA GLY A 81 0.36 11.91 10.26
C GLY A 81 0.44 11.28 11.66
N LYS A 82 0.94 10.04 11.79
CA LYS A 82 1.08 9.36 13.07
C LYS A 82 2.44 9.61 13.76
N TYR A 83 3.50 9.89 12.99
CA TYR A 83 4.82 10.24 13.52
C TYR A 83 4.96 11.72 13.91
N ASP A 84 4.47 12.67 13.10
CA ASP A 84 4.65 14.11 13.40
C ASP A 84 3.85 14.57 14.62
N LYS A 85 2.68 13.96 14.87
CA LYS A 85 1.92 14.24 16.10
C LYS A 85 2.68 13.85 17.38
N ALA A 86 3.56 12.85 17.31
CA ALA A 86 4.38 12.44 18.45
C ALA A 86 5.65 13.30 18.59
N LEU A 87 6.21 13.80 17.48
CA LEU A 87 7.42 14.63 17.46
C LEU A 87 7.21 16.05 17.99
N HIS A 88 6.03 16.64 17.77
CA HIS A 88 5.71 17.97 18.29
C HIS A 88 5.57 18.07 19.82
N GLN A 89 5.47 16.94 20.52
CA GLN A 89 5.27 16.91 21.97
C GLN A 89 6.58 16.93 22.78
N TYR A 90 7.75 16.80 22.14
CA TYR A 90 9.07 16.77 22.79
C TYR A 90 10.00 17.92 22.41
N ARG A 91 9.56 18.89 21.59
CA ARG A 91 10.32 20.12 21.29
C ARG A 91 9.78 21.30 22.11
N ARG A 92 9.78 21.17 23.44
CA ARG A 92 9.68 22.29 24.39
C ARG A 92 10.65 22.08 25.54
#